data_AF-A0A4Q4D336-F1
#
_entry.id   AF-A0A4Q4D336-F1
#
_cell.length_a   1.000
_cell.length_b   1.000
_cell.length_c   1.000
_cell.angle_alpha   90.00
_cell.angle_beta   90.00
_cell.angle_gamma   90.00
#
_symmetry.space_group_name_H-M   'P 1'
#
loop_
_entity.id
_entity.type
_entity.pdbx_description
1 polymer ?
#
loop_
_entity_poly.entity_id
_entity_poly.type
_entity_poly.pdbx_seq_one_letter_code
_entity_poly.pdbx_strand_id
1 'polypeptide(L)'
;MSHMHTELGPPPKLADGGLRVIPLGGLGEIGRNMTVFEHAGKLLIVDCGVLFPEEQHPGVDLILPDFSAIRDRLKDVVGVVLTHGHEDHIGGVPYLLRERGNIPLVGSRLTLAFVDPKLREHRLRDVPRHVVGEGETLQLGPF
;
A
#
# COMPACT_ATOMS: atom_id res chain seq x y z
N MET A 1 -14.39 -0.15 -26.43
CA MET A 1 -14.54 0.88 -25.39
C MET A 1 -13.15 1.11 -24.80
N SER A 2 -12.65 2.34 -24.72
CA SER A 2 -11.24 2.64 -24.35
C SER A 2 -11.04 3.12 -22.90
N HIS A 3 -12.11 3.22 -22.11
CA HIS A 3 -12.09 3.72 -20.73
C HIS A 3 -13.14 3.00 -19.89
N MET A 4 -13.02 3.12 -18.55
CA MET A 4 -13.98 2.55 -17.61
C MET A 4 -15.37 3.15 -17.78
N HIS A 5 -16.40 2.37 -17.49
CA HIS A 5 -17.79 2.86 -17.53
C HIS A 5 -17.98 3.99 -16.49
N THR A 6 -18.69 5.05 -16.85
CA THR A 6 -18.85 6.25 -16.00
C THR A 6 -19.77 6.02 -14.81
N GLU A 7 -20.59 4.99 -14.84
CA GLU A 7 -21.60 4.66 -13.82
C GLU A 7 -21.24 3.42 -12.98
N LEU A 8 -19.97 3.23 -12.65
CA LEU A 8 -19.57 2.15 -11.75
C LEU A 8 -20.02 2.46 -10.31
N GLY A 9 -20.84 1.57 -9.75
CA GLY A 9 -21.18 1.57 -8.32
C GLY A 9 -20.16 0.79 -7.48
N PRO A 10 -20.42 0.63 -6.16
CA PRO A 10 -19.64 -0.25 -5.30
C PRO A 10 -19.57 -1.67 -5.88
N PRO A 11 -18.43 -2.37 -5.75
CA PRO A 11 -18.30 -3.71 -6.29
C PRO A 11 -19.24 -4.68 -5.56
N PRO A 12 -19.75 -5.72 -6.24
CA PRO A 12 -20.54 -6.76 -5.59
C PRO A 12 -19.68 -7.55 -4.59
N LYS A 13 -20.28 -8.47 -3.84
CA LYS A 13 -19.53 -9.43 -3.04
C LYS A 13 -18.53 -10.20 -3.92
N LEU A 14 -17.30 -10.37 -3.46
CA LEU A 14 -16.30 -11.19 -4.13
C LEU A 14 -16.77 -12.65 -4.17
N ALA A 15 -16.67 -13.29 -5.33
CA ALA A 15 -17.03 -14.70 -5.49
C ALA A 15 -16.10 -15.59 -4.64
N ASP A 16 -16.61 -16.74 -4.20
CA ASP A 16 -15.83 -17.70 -3.42
C ASP A 16 -14.61 -18.18 -4.23
N GLY A 17 -13.44 -18.18 -3.60
CA GLY A 17 -12.16 -18.46 -4.27
C GLY A 17 -11.65 -17.35 -5.20
N GLY A 18 -12.39 -16.25 -5.38
CA GLY A 18 -11.99 -15.12 -6.21
C GLY A 18 -10.86 -14.28 -5.60
N LEU A 19 -10.11 -13.60 -6.46
CA LEU A 19 -9.15 -12.56 -6.11
C LEU A 19 -9.65 -11.22 -6.67
N ARG A 20 -9.64 -10.17 -5.85
CA ARG A 20 -9.92 -8.80 -6.29
C ARG A 20 -8.65 -7.96 -6.20
N VAL A 21 -8.43 -7.14 -7.23
CA VAL A 21 -7.32 -6.21 -7.33
C VAL A 21 -7.87 -4.80 -7.41
N ILE A 22 -7.41 -3.92 -6.52
CA ILE A 22 -7.89 -2.55 -6.38
C ILE A 22 -6.68 -1.61 -6.39
N PRO A 23 -6.35 -1.00 -7.53
CA PRO A 23 -5.37 0.07 -7.53
C PRO A 23 -5.94 1.32 -6.85
N LEU A 24 -5.28 1.79 -5.80
CA LEU A 24 -5.62 3.02 -5.07
C LEU A 24 -4.73 4.22 -5.47
N GLY A 25 -3.69 3.97 -6.28
CA GLY A 25 -2.84 4.98 -6.89
C GLY A 25 -1.89 4.39 -7.94
N GLY A 26 -1.22 5.25 -8.70
CA GLY A 26 -0.32 4.84 -9.80
C GLY A 26 -0.97 4.67 -11.19
N LEU A 27 -2.27 4.90 -11.33
CA LEU A 27 -2.96 4.92 -12.62
C LEU A 27 -3.58 6.29 -12.90
N GLY A 28 -3.44 6.76 -14.14
CA GLY A 28 -3.84 8.10 -14.57
C GLY A 28 -2.79 9.18 -14.25
N GLU A 29 -1.99 8.98 -13.21
CA GLU A 29 -0.88 9.85 -12.79
C GLU A 29 0.31 9.00 -12.33
N ILE A 30 1.52 9.53 -12.48
CA ILE A 30 2.77 8.88 -12.05
C ILE A 30 3.04 9.26 -10.60
N GLY A 31 2.90 8.31 -9.68
CA GLY A 31 3.17 8.48 -8.26
C GLY A 31 2.16 7.77 -7.37
N ARG A 32 2.32 7.88 -6.05
CA ARG A 32 1.41 7.34 -5.03
C ARG A 32 1.01 5.88 -5.28
N ASN A 33 1.95 5.06 -5.75
CA ASN A 33 1.65 3.68 -6.11
C ASN A 33 1.13 2.91 -4.90
N MET A 34 -0.03 2.27 -5.07
CA MET A 34 -0.62 1.41 -4.05
C MET A 34 -1.65 0.51 -4.71
N THR A 35 -1.47 -0.81 -4.56
CA THR A 35 -2.44 -1.79 -5.01
C THR A 35 -2.86 -2.69 -3.86
N VAL A 36 -4.17 -2.86 -3.69
CA VAL A 36 -4.75 -3.76 -2.69
C VAL A 36 -5.23 -5.03 -3.36
N PHE A 37 -4.83 -6.17 -2.82
CA PHE A 37 -5.31 -7.49 -3.18
C PHE A 37 -6.25 -8.00 -2.10
N GLU A 38 -7.46 -8.42 -2.47
CA GLU A 38 -8.43 -9.03 -1.56
C GLU A 38 -8.66 -10.49 -1.95
N HIS A 39 -8.41 -11.40 -1.01
CA HIS A 39 -8.68 -12.83 -1.16
C HIS A 39 -9.06 -13.45 0.17
N ALA A 40 -10.07 -14.34 0.17
CA ALA A 40 -10.56 -15.03 1.37
C ALA A 40 -10.82 -14.09 2.58
N GLY A 41 -11.33 -12.88 2.31
CA GLY A 41 -11.61 -11.85 3.32
C GLY A 41 -10.38 -11.11 3.88
N LYS A 42 -9.17 -11.46 3.44
CA LYS A 42 -7.91 -10.81 3.82
C LYS A 42 -7.42 -9.85 2.75
N LEU A 43 -6.62 -8.87 3.18
CA LEU A 43 -6.05 -7.82 2.33
C LEU A 43 -4.53 -7.93 2.32
N LEU A 44 -3.91 -7.90 1.15
CA LEU A 44 -2.48 -7.70 0.97
C LEU A 44 -2.26 -6.39 0.21
N ILE A 45 -1.34 -5.57 0.68
CA ILE A 45 -1.00 -4.30 0.03
C ILE A 45 0.33 -4.48 -0.69
N VAL A 46 0.42 -4.03 -1.93
CA VAL A 46 1.68 -3.90 -2.67
C VAL A 46 1.93 -2.43 -2.92
N ASP A 47 3.04 -1.95 -2.35
CA ASP A 47 3.47 -0.56 -2.28
C ASP A 47 2.49 0.40 -1.58
N CYS A 48 3.02 1.50 -1.06
CA CYS A 48 2.26 2.61 -0.49
C CYS A 48 3.11 3.87 -0.60
N GLY A 49 3.03 4.52 -1.76
CA GLY A 49 3.84 5.69 -2.10
C GLY A 49 3.22 7.04 -1.82
N VAL A 50 3.94 8.09 -2.23
CA VAL A 50 3.44 9.47 -2.34
C VAL A 50 3.46 9.95 -3.78
N LEU A 51 2.62 10.94 -4.08
CA LEU A 51 2.72 11.76 -5.28
C LEU A 51 3.20 13.14 -4.84
N PHE A 52 4.13 13.72 -5.60
CA PHE A 52 4.58 15.09 -5.36
C PHE A 52 3.61 16.08 -6.01
N PRO A 53 3.20 17.13 -5.28
CA PRO A 53 2.27 18.13 -5.79
C PRO A 53 2.92 19.06 -6.83
N GLU A 54 2.11 19.54 -7.77
CA GLU A 54 2.48 20.60 -8.73
C GLU A 54 2.38 22.02 -8.13
N GLU A 55 2.95 23.03 -8.81
CA GLU A 55 3.00 24.44 -8.36
C GLU A 55 1.64 25.04 -7.95
N GLN A 56 0.56 24.53 -8.55
CA GLN A 56 -0.82 24.96 -8.28
C GLN A 56 -1.40 24.46 -6.96
N HIS A 57 -0.66 23.69 -6.16
CA HIS A 57 -1.08 23.16 -4.86
C HIS A 57 -0.31 23.81 -3.68
N PRO A 58 -0.47 25.13 -3.42
CA PRO A 58 0.21 25.78 -2.32
C PRO A 58 -0.23 25.22 -0.97
N GLY A 59 0.75 24.92 -0.10
CA GLY A 59 0.51 24.37 1.24
C GLY A 59 0.30 22.85 1.27
N VAL A 60 0.44 22.16 0.14
CA VAL A 60 0.45 20.69 0.06
C VAL A 60 1.90 20.24 -0.14
N ASP A 61 2.43 19.43 0.78
CA ASP A 61 3.78 18.87 0.66
C ASP A 61 3.76 17.50 -0.06
N LEU A 62 2.74 16.68 0.19
CA LEU A 62 2.62 15.31 -0.28
C LEU A 62 1.16 14.95 -0.55
N ILE A 63 0.92 14.16 -1.60
CA ILE A 63 -0.39 13.59 -1.94
C ILE A 63 -0.33 12.07 -1.70
N LEU A 64 -1.31 11.54 -0.97
CA LEU A 64 -1.39 10.12 -0.57
C LEU A 64 -2.43 9.36 -1.39
N PRO A 65 -2.35 8.01 -1.43
CA PRO A 65 -3.50 7.17 -1.79
C PRO A 65 -4.65 7.39 -0.80
N ASP A 66 -5.89 7.28 -1.27
CA ASP A 66 -7.06 7.33 -0.38
C ASP A 66 -7.31 5.98 0.27
N PHE A 67 -7.05 5.89 1.59
CA PHE A 67 -7.25 4.66 2.36
C PHE A 67 -8.72 4.36 2.69
N SER A 68 -9.67 5.22 2.33
CA SER A 68 -11.10 5.08 2.70
C SER A 68 -11.69 3.71 2.31
N ALA A 69 -11.24 3.13 1.19
CA ALA A 69 -11.68 1.81 0.74
C ALA A 69 -11.29 0.65 1.67
N ILE A 70 -10.26 0.81 2.51
CA ILE A 70 -9.73 -0.24 3.40
C ILE A 70 -9.70 0.15 4.88
N ARG A 71 -10.00 1.41 5.22
CA ARG A 71 -9.87 1.97 6.58
C ARG A 71 -10.63 1.16 7.64
N ASP A 72 -11.86 0.75 7.36
CA ASP A 72 -12.67 -0.07 8.27
C ASP A 72 -12.23 -1.55 8.33
N ARG A 73 -11.28 -1.94 7.48
CA ARG A 73 -10.76 -3.30 7.32
C ARG A 73 -9.25 -3.39 7.50
N LEU A 74 -8.60 -2.39 8.11
CA LEU A 74 -7.15 -2.43 8.37
C LEU A 74 -6.71 -3.64 9.19
N LYS A 75 -7.60 -4.21 10.02
CA LYS A 75 -7.37 -5.47 10.75
C LYS A 75 -7.22 -6.70 9.85
N ASP A 76 -7.77 -6.65 8.63
CA ASP A 76 -7.71 -7.73 7.64
C ASP A 76 -6.44 -7.65 6.78
N VAL A 77 -5.67 -6.57 6.90
CA VAL A 77 -4.38 -6.41 6.20
C VAL A 77 -3.34 -7.34 6.82
N VAL A 78 -2.86 -8.30 6.02
CA VAL A 78 -1.88 -9.30 6.46
C VAL A 78 -0.44 -8.84 6.27
N GLY A 79 -0.20 -7.83 5.43
CA GLY A 79 1.12 -7.22 5.23
C GLY A 79 1.13 -6.18 4.13
N VAL A 80 2.25 -5.45 4.06
CA VAL A 80 2.58 -4.50 2.98
C VAL A 80 3.87 -4.98 2.33
N VAL A 81 3.80 -5.40 1.07
CA VAL A 81 4.95 -5.76 0.25
C VAL A 81 5.47 -4.49 -0.41
N LEU A 82 6.76 -4.20 -0.25
CA LEU A 82 7.44 -3.06 -0.82
C LEU A 82 8.40 -3.53 -1.90
N THR A 83 8.11 -3.18 -3.14
CA THR A 83 8.86 -3.66 -4.32
C THR A 83 10.28 -3.12 -4.33
N HIS A 84 10.45 -1.83 -4.09
CA HIS A 84 11.74 -1.14 -4.03
C HIS A 84 11.63 0.17 -3.22
N GLY A 85 12.74 0.88 -3.04
CA GLY A 85 12.85 1.99 -2.09
C GLY A 85 12.53 3.40 -2.60
N HIS A 86 11.90 3.57 -3.76
CA HIS A 86 11.55 4.91 -4.24
C HIS A 86 10.34 5.49 -3.49
N GLU A 87 10.32 6.82 -3.33
CA GLU A 87 9.30 7.55 -2.55
C GLU A 87 7.87 7.32 -3.04
N ASP A 88 7.70 7.20 -4.35
CA ASP A 88 6.43 6.91 -4.98
C ASP A 88 5.94 5.47 -4.78
N HIS A 89 6.71 4.65 -4.05
CA HIS A 89 6.36 3.30 -3.60
C HIS A 89 6.39 3.12 -2.07
N ILE A 90 7.20 3.90 -1.34
CA ILE A 90 7.36 3.74 0.13
C ILE A 90 6.94 4.95 0.97
N GLY A 91 6.80 6.13 0.37
CA GLY A 91 6.63 7.38 1.12
C GLY A 91 5.31 7.48 1.88
N GLY A 92 4.29 6.73 1.47
CA GLY A 92 2.98 6.65 2.11
C GLY A 92 2.94 5.70 3.31
N VAL A 93 3.92 4.79 3.44
CA VAL A 93 3.97 3.76 4.50
C VAL A 93 3.83 4.34 5.92
N PRO A 94 4.51 5.43 6.31
CA PRO A 94 4.36 5.98 7.66
C PRO A 94 2.94 6.49 7.95
N TYR A 95 2.18 6.91 6.94
CA TYR A 95 0.81 7.39 7.10
C TYR A 95 -0.16 6.22 7.27
N LEU A 96 0.01 5.16 6.50
CA LEU A 96 -0.74 3.91 6.67
C LEU A 96 -0.50 3.31 8.07
N LEU A 97 0.75 3.26 8.52
CA LEU A 97 1.11 2.72 9.83
C LEU A 97 0.67 3.60 11.00
N ARG A 98 0.37 4.89 10.80
CA ARG A 98 -0.29 5.71 11.83
C ARG A 98 -1.73 5.27 12.09
N GLU A 99 -2.43 4.75 11.09
CA GLU A 99 -3.77 4.18 11.27
C GLU A 99 -3.71 2.78 11.90
N ARG A 100 -2.69 1.98 11.57
CA ARG A 100 -2.42 0.69 12.22
C ARG A 100 -0.91 0.36 12.26
N GLY A 101 -0.29 0.53 13.43
CA GLY A 101 1.17 0.46 13.59
C GLY A 101 1.81 -0.93 13.56
N ASN A 102 1.03 -2.01 13.58
CA ASN A 102 1.53 -3.39 13.65
C ASN A 102 1.34 -4.19 12.35
N ILE A 103 1.17 -3.52 11.21
CA ILE A 103 1.15 -4.19 9.91
C ILE A 103 2.59 -4.61 9.56
N PRO A 104 2.86 -5.89 9.22
CA PRO A 104 4.20 -6.30 8.84
C PRO A 104 4.59 -5.73 7.47
N LEU A 105 5.81 -5.20 7.38
CA LEU A 105 6.43 -4.78 6.13
C LEU A 105 7.26 -5.91 5.55
N VAL A 106 7.14 -6.15 4.25
CA VAL A 106 7.89 -7.19 3.52
C VAL A 106 8.65 -6.52 2.40
N GLY A 107 9.94 -6.82 2.25
CA GLY A 107 10.74 -6.28 1.17
C GLY A 107 12.20 -6.65 1.25
N SER A 108 12.97 -6.23 0.24
CA SER A 108 14.41 -6.45 0.23
C SER A 108 15.09 -5.73 1.41
N ARG A 109 16.30 -6.19 1.76
CA ARG A 109 17.11 -5.53 2.81
C ARG A 109 17.31 -4.03 2.52
N LEU A 110 17.57 -3.66 1.26
CA LEU A 110 17.78 -2.27 0.86
C LEU A 110 16.47 -1.47 0.96
N THR A 111 15.36 -2.03 0.48
CA THR A 111 14.04 -1.38 0.56
C THR A 111 13.67 -1.05 2.01
N LEU A 112 13.79 -2.03 2.91
CA LEU A 112 13.45 -1.83 4.32
C LEU A 112 14.42 -0.86 5.02
N ALA A 113 15.69 -0.81 4.61
CA ALA A 113 16.65 0.16 5.10
C ALA A 113 16.30 1.61 4.70
N PHE A 114 15.70 1.83 3.52
CA PHE A 114 15.19 3.15 3.12
C PHE A 114 13.90 3.55 3.86
N VAL A 115 13.09 2.59 4.27
CA VAL A 115 11.87 2.84 5.06
C VAL A 115 12.20 3.21 6.51
N ASP A 116 13.22 2.59 7.10
CA ASP A 116 13.62 2.79 8.50
C ASP A 116 13.77 4.26 8.95
N PRO A 117 14.52 5.15 8.25
CA PRO A 117 14.61 6.56 8.66
C PRO A 117 13.25 7.26 8.66
N LYS A 118 12.36 6.95 7.71
CA LYS A 118 11.00 7.52 7.63
C LYS A 118 10.15 7.12 8.83
N LEU A 119 10.21 5.84 9.21
CA LEU A 119 9.50 5.35 10.39
C LEU A 119 9.99 6.05 11.67
N ARG A 120 11.32 6.27 11.78
CA ARG A 120 11.93 6.98 12.92
C ARG A 120 11.47 8.43 13.01
N GLU A 121 11.45 9.16 11.90
CA GLU A 121 10.93 10.54 11.82
C GLU A 121 9.47 10.62 12.27
N HIS A 122 8.68 9.61 11.93
CA HIS A 122 7.27 9.50 12.32
C HIS A 122 7.05 8.90 13.72
N ARG A 123 8.12 8.61 14.46
CA ARG A 123 8.10 7.97 15.81
C ARG A 123 7.41 6.61 15.83
N LEU A 124 7.37 5.91 14.69
CA LEU A 124 6.87 4.54 14.58
C LEU A 124 8.00 3.58 14.96
N ARG A 125 7.78 2.81 16.03
CA ARG A 125 8.74 1.86 16.58
C ARG A 125 8.18 0.44 16.49
N ASP A 126 9.08 -0.53 16.47
CA ASP A 126 8.74 -1.96 16.57
C ASP A 126 7.78 -2.47 15.46
N VAL A 127 7.83 -1.83 14.29
CA VAL A 127 7.09 -2.27 13.10
C VAL A 127 7.63 -3.64 12.66
N PRO A 128 6.79 -4.69 12.60
CA PRO A 128 7.23 -6.02 12.18
C PRO A 128 7.77 -5.99 10.75
N ARG A 129 8.83 -6.77 10.48
CA ARG A 129 9.53 -6.76 9.20
C ARG A 129 9.92 -8.16 8.76
N HIS A 130 9.71 -8.46 7.48
CA HIS A 130 10.20 -9.65 6.81
C HIS A 130 11.15 -9.21 5.70
N VAL A 131 12.45 -9.39 5.93
CA VAL A 131 13.47 -9.21 4.90
C VAL A 131 13.42 -10.43 4.00
N VAL A 132 13.24 -10.23 2.70
CA VAL A 132 13.21 -11.32 1.71
C VAL A 132 14.27 -11.13 0.63
N GLY A 133 14.79 -12.24 0.11
CA GLY A 133 15.67 -12.29 -1.07
C GLY A 133 14.97 -12.79 -2.33
N GLU A 134 15.66 -12.69 -3.48
CA GLU A 134 15.18 -13.28 -4.73
C GLU A 134 15.00 -14.80 -4.63
N GLY A 135 13.90 -15.32 -5.18
CA GLY A 135 13.57 -16.74 -5.13
C GLY A 135 13.00 -17.24 -3.79
N GLU A 136 12.91 -16.38 -2.78
CA GLU A 136 12.26 -16.71 -1.51
C GLU A 136 10.73 -16.69 -1.61
N THR A 137 10.08 -17.61 -0.92
CA THR A 137 8.62 -17.68 -0.81
C THR A 137 8.21 -17.44 0.64
N LEU A 138 7.33 -16.47 0.87
CA LEU A 138 6.77 -16.14 2.17
C LEU A 138 5.25 -16.23 2.11
N GLN A 139 4.64 -17.00 3.01
CA GLN A 139 3.19 -17.07 3.15
C GLN A 139 2.70 -15.93 4.07
N LEU A 140 1.76 -15.11 3.59
CA LEU A 140 1.12 -14.03 4.33
C LEU A 140 -0.39 -14.25 4.37
N GLY A 141 -0.89 -14.91 5.41
CA GLY A 141 -2.29 -15.31 5.46
C GLY A 141 -2.61 -16.22 4.26
N PRO A 142 -3.65 -15.93 3.46
CA PRO A 142 -4.02 -16.75 2.30
C PRO A 142 -3.22 -16.40 1.02
N PHE A 143 -2.21 -15.52 1.09
CA PHE A 143 -1.36 -15.10 -0.02
C PHE A 143 0.02 -15.74 0.04
#